data_AF-A0A0G1VYJ0-F1
#
_entry.id   AF-A0A0G1VYJ0-F1
#
_cell.length_a   1.000
_cell.length_b   1.000
_cell.length_c   1.000
_cell.angle_alpha   90.00
_cell.angle_beta   90.00
_cell.angle_gamma   90.00
#
_symmetry.space_group_name_H-M   'P 1'
#
loop_
_entity.id
_entity.type
_entity.pdbx_description
1 polymer ?
#
loop_
_entity_poly.entity_id
_entity_poly.type
_entity_poly.pdbx_seq_one_letter_code
_entity_poly.pdbx_strand_id
1 'polypeptide(L)'
;MTTSWEIIYQYAPDAADTATVIIRPASPSRPPRTRARFKMLGFVLLALGLGGFAGPFLPMLRLESSYALAQVLPTPTPSPAPVAVTNEFRLVIPKIGVNAPVIANVDPGNPGQYAKALETGVAHASTSFLPDEDGTVYLFSHSTNYDWFVEDLNAVFYLLKNLEAGDEIEMYYRGKQYTYILREKRVVKPSEISYLVPQSGKKSLILQTCWPPGSVAERLLLFADPASPAGRR
;
A
#
# COMPACT_ATOMS: atom_id res chain seq x y z
N MET A 1 46.80 -27.26 -31.92
CA MET A 1 46.41 -28.46 -31.17
C MET A 1 47.69 -29.12 -30.69
N THR A 2 48.03 -28.96 -29.41
CA THR A 2 49.21 -29.60 -28.80
C THR A 2 48.79 -30.97 -28.30
N THR A 3 49.12 -32.01 -29.07
CA THR A 3 48.89 -33.41 -28.66
C THR A 3 50.03 -33.81 -27.73
N SER A 4 49.74 -33.94 -26.43
CA SER A 4 50.70 -34.49 -25.47
C SER A 4 50.67 -36.01 -25.52
N TRP A 5 51.84 -36.64 -25.48
CA TRP A 5 52.00 -38.09 -25.46
C TRP A 5 52.64 -38.50 -24.14
N GLU A 6 52.25 -39.64 -23.60
CA GLU A 6 52.84 -40.21 -22.39
C GLU A 6 53.54 -41.52 -22.76
N ILE A 7 54.80 -41.66 -22.35
CA ILE A 7 55.63 -42.84 -22.64
C ILE A 7 55.75 -43.64 -21.34
N ILE A 8 55.24 -44.87 -21.36
CA ILE A 8 55.34 -45.79 -20.23
C ILE A 8 56.23 -46.95 -20.65
N TYR A 9 57.28 -47.21 -19.86
CA TYR A 9 58.16 -48.36 -20.05
C TYR A 9 57.66 -49.51 -19.20
N GLN A 10 57.34 -50.64 -19.83
CA GLN A 10 56.94 -51.86 -19.14
C GLN A 10 58.02 -52.92 -19.38
N TYR A 11 58.65 -53.37 -18.29
CA TYR A 11 59.71 -54.37 -18.33
C TYR A 11 59.12 -55.76 -18.07
N ALA A 12 59.33 -56.69 -19.00
CA ALA A 12 58.97 -58.10 -18.83
C ALA A 12 60.23 -58.86 -18.38
N PRO A 13 60.26 -59.47 -17.19
CA PRO A 13 61.49 -60.01 -16.62
C PRO A 13 62.03 -61.27 -17.32
N ASP A 14 61.26 -61.88 -18.23
CA ASP A 14 61.48 -63.27 -18.66
C ASP A 14 61.87 -63.42 -20.14
N ALA A 15 61.98 -62.30 -20.88
CA ALA A 15 62.36 -62.28 -22.28
C ALA A 15 63.66 -61.48 -22.44
N ALA A 16 64.68 -62.10 -23.02
CA ALA A 16 65.98 -61.50 -23.27
C ALA A 16 65.87 -60.08 -23.84
N ASP A 17 66.24 -59.08 -23.03
CA ASP A 17 66.51 -57.68 -23.36
C ASP A 17 65.59 -56.98 -24.39
N THR A 18 64.29 -57.27 -24.38
CA THR A 18 63.32 -56.52 -25.19
C THR A 18 62.37 -55.73 -24.32
N ALA A 19 62.62 -54.42 -24.18
CA ALA A 19 61.67 -53.48 -23.62
C ALA A 19 60.62 -53.13 -24.68
N THR A 20 59.33 -53.37 -24.37
CA THR A 20 58.24 -52.96 -25.27
C THR A 20 57.81 -51.53 -24.94
N VAL A 21 57.96 -50.61 -25.89
CA VAL A 21 57.53 -49.21 -25.73
C VAL A 21 56.08 -49.10 -26.21
N ILE A 22 55.16 -48.83 -25.29
CA ILE A 22 53.74 -48.63 -25.60
C ILE A 22 53.47 -47.12 -25.58
N ILE A 23 53.23 -46.54 -26.76
CA ILE A 23 52.85 -45.13 -26.90
C ILE A 23 51.33 -45.06 -26.90
N ARG A 24 50.73 -44.38 -25.92
CA ARG A 24 49.30 -44.13 -25.86
C ARG A 24 49.01 -42.63 -25.98
N PRO A 25 47.94 -42.24 -26.68
CA PRO A 25 47.50 -40.85 -26.68
C PRO A 25 47.09 -40.45 -25.26
N ALA A 26 47.59 -39.32 -24.78
CA ALA A 26 47.20 -38.82 -23.46
C ALA A 26 45.68 -38.60 -23.42
N SER A 27 45.04 -39.06 -22.34
CA SER A 27 43.59 -38.89 -22.16
C SER A 27 43.26 -37.38 -22.18
N PRO A 28 42.26 -36.93 -22.95
CA PRO A 28 41.93 -35.51 -23.01
C PRO A 28 41.57 -35.01 -21.61
N SER A 29 42.28 -33.98 -21.14
CA SER A 29 41.96 -33.36 -19.85
C SER A 29 40.53 -32.84 -19.91
N ARG A 30 39.68 -33.35 -19.01
CA ARG A 30 38.28 -32.96 -18.96
C ARG A 30 38.24 -31.45 -18.70
N PRO A 31 37.58 -30.63 -19.55
CA PRO A 31 37.52 -29.21 -19.29
C PRO A 31 36.90 -29.01 -17.90
N PRO A 32 37.41 -28.05 -17.09
CA PRO A 32 36.84 -27.83 -15.78
C PRO A 32 35.35 -27.53 -15.98
N ARG A 33 34.48 -28.26 -15.28
CA ARG A 33 33.03 -28.00 -15.24
C ARG A 33 32.79 -26.66 -14.52
N THR A 34 33.20 -25.57 -15.14
CA THR A 34 33.17 -24.25 -14.54
C THR A 34 31.78 -23.63 -14.65
N ARG A 35 31.22 -23.32 -13.47
CA ARG A 35 30.51 -22.07 -13.16
C ARG A 35 29.11 -21.83 -13.73
N ALA A 36 28.47 -22.74 -14.45
CA ALA A 36 27.08 -22.52 -14.90
C ALA A 36 26.08 -22.49 -13.71
N ARG A 37 26.21 -23.42 -12.76
CA ARG A 37 25.34 -23.50 -11.56
C ARG A 37 25.48 -22.29 -10.62
N PHE A 38 26.67 -21.71 -10.53
CA PHE A 38 26.92 -20.54 -9.68
C PHE A 38 26.34 -19.24 -10.27
N LYS A 39 26.29 -19.09 -11.60
CA LYS A 39 25.66 -17.92 -12.24
C LYS A 39 24.13 -17.94 -12.05
N MET A 40 23.49 -19.10 -12.21
CA MET A 40 22.04 -19.24 -12.01
C MET A 40 21.64 -18.95 -10.56
N LEU A 41 22.42 -19.45 -9.58
CA LEU A 41 22.20 -19.13 -8.16
C LEU A 41 22.33 -17.63 -7.88
N GLY A 42 23.30 -16.96 -8.50
CA GLY A 42 23.47 -15.50 -8.38
C GLY A 42 22.27 -14.71 -8.89
N PHE A 43 21.72 -15.06 -10.06
CA PHE A 43 20.50 -14.42 -10.59
C PHE A 43 19.27 -14.69 -9.72
N VAL A 44 19.14 -15.90 -9.17
CA VAL A 44 18.04 -16.23 -8.24
C VAL A 44 18.14 -15.43 -6.95
N LEU A 45 19.33 -15.30 -6.35
CA LEU A 45 19.54 -14.49 -5.15
C LEU A 45 19.33 -13.00 -5.41
N LEU A 46 19.74 -12.49 -6.58
CA LEU A 46 19.43 -11.13 -7.01
C LEU A 46 17.93 -10.91 -7.17
N ALA A 47 17.21 -11.84 -7.83
CA ALA A 47 15.77 -11.75 -8.01
C ALA A 47 15.01 -11.84 -6.68
N LEU A 48 15.43 -12.72 -5.76
CA LEU A 48 14.87 -12.81 -4.41
C LEU A 48 15.18 -11.56 -3.59
N GLY A 49 16.38 -11.00 -3.71
CA GLY A 49 16.77 -9.75 -3.05
C GLY A 49 15.95 -8.56 -3.56
N LEU A 50 15.84 -8.40 -4.89
CA LEU A 50 15.02 -7.35 -5.52
C LEU A 50 13.53 -7.53 -5.23
N GLY A 51 13.02 -8.75 -5.33
CA GLY A 51 11.62 -9.05 -5.04
C GLY A 51 11.26 -8.87 -3.57
N GLY A 52 12.13 -9.32 -2.65
CA GLY A 52 11.94 -9.14 -1.21
C GLY A 52 12.07 -7.67 -0.78
N PHE A 53 12.96 -6.91 -1.43
CA PHE A 53 13.14 -5.49 -1.12
C PHE A 53 12.05 -4.60 -1.73
N ALA A 54 11.70 -4.80 -3.01
CA ALA A 54 10.74 -3.95 -3.72
C ALA A 54 9.27 -4.40 -3.53
N GLY A 55 9.03 -5.67 -3.25
CA GLY A 55 7.70 -6.26 -3.11
C GLY A 55 6.80 -5.51 -2.13
N PRO A 56 7.24 -5.22 -0.89
CA PRO A 56 6.45 -4.48 0.08
C PRO A 56 6.04 -3.08 -0.37
N PHE A 57 6.83 -2.42 -1.24
CA PHE A 57 6.56 -1.06 -1.73
C PHE A 57 5.66 -1.03 -2.97
N LEU A 58 5.50 -2.15 -3.66
CA LEU A 58 4.68 -2.26 -4.87
C LEU A 58 3.21 -1.83 -4.68
N PRO A 59 2.50 -2.19 -3.60
CA PRO A 59 1.12 -1.71 -3.39
C PRO A 59 1.05 -0.18 -3.26
N MET A 60 2.00 0.44 -2.55
CA MET A 60 2.10 1.91 -2.43
C MET A 60 2.36 2.56 -3.80
N LEU A 61 3.30 2.02 -4.57
CA LEU A 61 3.61 2.54 -5.91
C LEU A 61 2.42 2.41 -6.87
N ARG A 62 1.66 1.31 -6.80
CA ARG A 62 0.42 1.13 -7.58
C ARG A 62 -0.63 2.19 -7.24
N LEU A 63 -0.80 2.52 -5.95
CA LEU A 63 -1.77 3.52 -5.51
C LEU A 63 -1.38 4.94 -5.94
N GLU A 64 -0.10 5.31 -5.80
CA GLU A 64 0.40 6.62 -6.25
C GLU A 64 0.35 6.75 -7.79
N SER A 65 0.75 5.69 -8.52
CA SER A 65 0.69 5.71 -9.99
C SER A 65 -0.74 5.70 -10.52
N SER A 66 -1.67 4.97 -9.90
CA SER A 66 -3.09 5.00 -10.29
C SER A 66 -3.71 6.37 -10.04
N TYR A 67 -3.39 7.01 -8.91
CA TYR A 67 -3.80 8.39 -8.64
C TYR A 67 -3.22 9.36 -9.69
N ALA A 68 -1.91 9.30 -9.97
CA ALA A 68 -1.27 10.15 -10.96
C ALA A 68 -1.87 9.98 -12.36
N LEU A 69 -2.15 8.73 -12.77
CA LEU A 69 -2.81 8.44 -14.05
C LEU A 69 -4.25 8.97 -14.07
N ALA A 70 -5.00 8.85 -12.98
CA ALA A 70 -6.37 9.37 -12.89
C ALA A 70 -6.44 10.90 -13.03
N GLN A 71 -5.37 11.62 -12.65
CA GLN A 71 -5.27 13.07 -12.81
C GLN A 71 -4.89 13.51 -14.24
N VAL A 72 -4.14 12.69 -14.96
CA VAL A 72 -3.62 13.04 -16.31
C VAL A 72 -4.54 12.56 -17.43
N LEU A 73 -5.19 11.41 -17.25
CA LEU A 73 -6.12 10.88 -18.23
C LEU A 73 -7.39 11.72 -18.21
N PRO A 74 -7.92 12.14 -19.38
CA PRO A 74 -9.27 12.68 -19.44
C PRO A 74 -10.21 11.57 -18.98
N THR A 75 -10.67 11.67 -17.74
CA THR A 75 -11.72 10.80 -17.24
C THR A 75 -12.89 11.01 -18.20
N PRO A 76 -13.53 9.95 -18.75
CA PRO A 76 -14.91 10.13 -19.18
C PRO A 76 -15.60 10.70 -17.95
N THR A 77 -16.21 11.89 -18.07
CA THR A 77 -17.02 12.47 -17.00
C THR A 77 -17.77 11.31 -16.39
N PRO A 78 -17.56 10.96 -15.11
CA PRO A 78 -18.38 9.95 -14.51
C PRO A 78 -19.79 10.51 -14.65
N SER A 79 -20.54 9.98 -15.62
CA SER A 79 -21.98 9.93 -15.50
C SER A 79 -22.15 9.46 -14.08
N PRO A 80 -22.86 10.19 -13.21
CA PRO A 80 -23.09 9.72 -11.86
C PRO A 80 -23.83 8.40 -12.06
N ALA A 81 -23.08 7.30 -12.08
CA ALA A 81 -23.64 6.00 -11.80
C ALA A 81 -24.31 6.29 -10.48
N PRO A 82 -25.65 6.13 -10.39
CA PRO A 82 -26.31 6.35 -9.13
C PRO A 82 -25.55 5.46 -8.17
N VAL A 83 -24.80 6.08 -7.25
CA VAL A 83 -24.36 5.38 -6.05
C VAL A 83 -25.71 4.97 -5.50
N ALA A 84 -26.08 3.70 -5.72
CA ALA A 84 -27.37 3.20 -5.31
C ALA A 84 -27.51 3.69 -3.89
N VAL A 85 -28.56 4.47 -3.62
CA VAL A 85 -28.77 5.10 -2.33
C VAL A 85 -29.05 3.96 -1.37
N THR A 86 -28.00 3.27 -0.95
CA THR A 86 -28.05 2.23 0.04
C THR A 86 -28.27 2.97 1.35
N ASN A 87 -29.04 2.39 2.26
CA ASN A 87 -29.17 2.94 3.62
C ASN A 87 -27.85 2.86 4.42
N GLU A 88 -26.75 2.51 3.77
CA GLU A 88 -25.45 2.28 4.37
C GLU A 88 -24.75 3.60 4.65
N PHE A 89 -24.00 3.62 5.75
CA PHE A 89 -23.10 4.72 6.05
C PHE A 89 -21.84 4.58 5.18
N ARG A 90 -21.59 5.55 4.30
CA ARG A 90 -20.45 5.52 3.35
C ARG A 90 -19.77 6.88 3.23
N LEU A 91 -18.49 6.84 2.88
CA LEU A 91 -17.66 8.00 2.57
C LEU A 91 -17.14 7.89 1.13
N VAL A 92 -17.33 8.96 0.36
CA VAL A 92 -16.86 9.07 -1.03
C VAL A 92 -16.03 10.35 -1.16
N ILE A 93 -14.82 10.23 -1.71
CA ILE A 93 -13.94 11.38 -2.00
C ILE A 93 -13.48 11.26 -3.45
N PRO A 94 -14.18 11.91 -4.41
CA PRO A 94 -13.97 11.69 -5.83
C PRO A 94 -12.53 11.92 -6.30
N LYS A 95 -11.88 13.00 -5.84
CA LYS A 95 -10.52 13.39 -6.27
C LYS A 95 -9.49 12.28 -6.04
N ILE A 96 -9.65 11.49 -4.99
CA ILE A 96 -8.72 10.42 -4.60
C ILE A 96 -9.33 9.02 -4.75
N GLY A 97 -10.50 8.90 -5.40
CA GLY A 97 -11.15 7.62 -5.69
C GLY A 97 -11.61 6.83 -4.44
N VAL A 98 -11.80 7.49 -3.30
CA VAL A 98 -12.30 6.82 -2.09
C VAL A 98 -13.79 6.53 -2.26
N ASN A 99 -14.18 5.28 -1.99
CA ASN A 99 -15.56 4.85 -1.83
C ASN A 99 -15.60 3.70 -0.81
N ALA A 100 -15.75 4.04 0.48
CA ALA A 100 -15.57 3.11 1.58
C ALA A 100 -16.79 3.09 2.52
N PRO A 101 -17.11 1.93 3.14
CA PRO A 101 -18.10 1.88 4.21
C PRO A 101 -17.57 2.61 5.46
N VAL A 102 -18.50 3.18 6.22
CA VAL A 102 -18.24 3.83 7.51
C VAL A 102 -18.89 3.01 8.62
N ILE A 103 -18.09 2.58 9.59
CA ILE A 103 -18.52 1.82 10.75
C ILE A 103 -18.93 2.83 11.82
N ALA A 104 -20.21 2.88 12.15
CA ALA A 104 -20.77 3.80 13.13
C ALA A 104 -20.32 3.47 14.56
N ASN A 105 -20.31 4.51 15.42
CA ASN A 105 -20.19 4.39 16.88
C ASN A 105 -19.01 3.54 17.39
N VAL A 106 -17.84 3.74 16.80
CA VAL A 106 -16.59 3.09 17.22
C VAL A 106 -15.96 3.88 18.36
N ASP A 107 -15.67 3.25 19.50
CA ASP A 107 -14.95 3.89 20.60
C ASP A 107 -13.45 4.01 20.27
N PRO A 108 -12.91 5.24 20.08
CA PRO A 108 -11.48 5.43 19.85
C PRO A 108 -10.62 5.08 21.08
N GLY A 109 -11.21 5.00 22.27
CA GLY A 109 -10.56 4.57 23.51
C GLY A 109 -10.46 3.06 23.68
N ASN A 110 -11.08 2.25 22.81
CA ASN A 110 -11.08 0.80 22.87
C ASN A 110 -10.29 0.18 21.69
N PRO A 111 -9.02 -0.24 21.91
CA PRO A 111 -8.17 -0.82 20.88
C PRO A 111 -8.77 -2.00 20.13
N GLY A 112 -9.47 -2.89 20.82
CA GLY A 112 -10.08 -4.06 20.18
C GLY A 112 -11.23 -3.67 19.25
N GLN A 113 -12.02 -2.68 19.62
CA GLN A 113 -13.15 -2.24 18.81
C GLN A 113 -12.69 -1.46 17.58
N TYR A 114 -11.81 -0.46 17.76
CA TYR A 114 -11.40 0.34 16.61
C TYR A 114 -10.50 -0.44 15.65
N ALA A 115 -9.61 -1.33 16.12
CA ALA A 115 -8.77 -2.13 15.22
C ALA A 115 -9.64 -2.94 14.25
N LYS A 116 -10.68 -3.61 14.77
CA LYS A 116 -11.63 -4.37 13.96
C LYS A 116 -12.41 -3.50 12.97
N ALA A 117 -12.80 -2.29 13.37
CA ALA A 117 -13.48 -1.37 12.45
C ALA A 117 -12.56 -0.95 11.30
N LEU A 118 -11.29 -0.66 11.61
CA LEU A 118 -10.29 -0.21 10.64
C LEU A 118 -9.85 -1.31 9.66
N GLU A 119 -10.02 -2.59 10.00
CA GLU A 119 -9.89 -3.71 9.05
C GLU A 119 -10.94 -3.69 7.94
N THR A 120 -12.05 -2.97 8.13
CA THR A 120 -13.20 -3.01 7.20
C THR A 120 -13.51 -1.69 6.52
N GLY A 121 -12.84 -0.60 6.90
CA GLY A 121 -12.97 0.70 6.23
C GLY A 121 -12.70 1.89 7.13
N VAL A 122 -13.66 2.82 7.18
CA VAL A 122 -13.57 4.08 7.92
C VAL A 122 -14.35 3.96 9.22
N ALA A 123 -13.77 4.39 10.35
CA ALA A 123 -14.46 4.40 11.64
C ALA A 123 -15.05 5.78 11.92
N HIS A 124 -16.31 5.81 12.34
CA HIS A 124 -16.95 6.99 12.94
C HIS A 124 -16.81 6.92 14.46
N ALA A 125 -16.28 7.99 15.07
CA ALA A 125 -16.08 8.03 16.51
C ALA A 125 -17.41 8.08 17.27
N SER A 126 -17.59 7.20 18.27
CA SER A 126 -18.78 7.19 19.14
C SER A 126 -18.94 8.46 19.98
N THR A 127 -17.85 9.24 20.11
CA THR A 127 -17.85 10.50 20.84
C THR A 127 -18.33 11.69 20.00
N SER A 128 -18.46 11.53 18.67
CA SER A 128 -18.89 12.59 17.74
C SER A 128 -20.34 12.46 17.29
N PHE A 129 -20.81 13.47 16.56
CA PHE A 129 -22.16 13.53 16.02
C PHE A 129 -22.28 12.72 14.74
N LEU A 130 -23.47 12.16 14.50
CA LEU A 130 -23.84 11.53 13.25
C LEU A 130 -24.17 12.58 12.16
N PRO A 131 -24.18 12.20 10.88
CA PRO A 131 -24.36 13.16 9.79
C PRO A 131 -25.73 13.88 9.79
N ASP A 132 -26.77 13.22 10.31
CA ASP A 132 -28.11 13.79 10.45
C ASP A 132 -28.28 14.71 11.67
N GLU A 133 -27.28 14.77 12.55
CA GLU A 133 -27.30 15.56 13.78
C GLU A 133 -26.71 16.97 13.57
N ASP A 134 -26.82 17.82 14.59
CA ASP A 134 -26.33 19.20 14.57
C ASP A 134 -24.98 19.34 15.27
N GLY A 135 -23.95 18.77 14.64
CA GLY A 135 -22.60 18.89 15.16
C GLY A 135 -21.52 18.32 14.24
N THR A 136 -20.33 18.21 14.81
CA THR A 136 -19.14 17.76 14.07
C THR A 136 -19.10 16.24 13.99
N VAL A 137 -19.00 15.73 12.75
CA VAL A 137 -18.76 14.31 12.47
C VAL A 137 -17.26 14.06 12.48
N TYR A 138 -16.81 13.02 13.18
CA TYR A 138 -15.40 12.67 13.24
C TYR A 138 -15.16 11.26 12.70
N LEU A 139 -14.39 11.17 11.61
CA LEU A 139 -14.02 9.93 10.96
C LEU A 139 -12.51 9.71 11.01
N PHE A 140 -12.08 8.46 11.21
CA PHE A 140 -10.68 8.09 11.21
C PHE A 140 -10.44 6.76 10.49
N SER A 141 -9.27 6.64 9.83
CA SER A 141 -8.84 5.41 9.17
C SER A 141 -7.30 5.35 9.03
N HIS A 142 -6.77 4.17 8.69
CA HIS A 142 -5.34 3.95 8.54
C HIS A 142 -4.74 4.78 7.39
N SER A 143 -3.52 5.31 7.63
CA SER A 143 -2.75 5.99 6.58
C SER A 143 -1.92 5.03 5.76
N THR A 144 -1.74 3.77 6.20
CA THR A 144 -1.05 2.70 5.49
C THR A 144 -1.30 1.36 6.20
N ASN A 145 -1.02 0.24 5.53
CA ASN A 145 -1.16 -1.12 6.06
C ASN A 145 0.19 -1.79 6.42
N TYR A 146 1.18 -1.05 6.90
CA TYR A 146 2.47 -1.67 7.23
C TYR A 146 2.45 -2.34 8.60
N ASP A 147 1.99 -3.60 8.61
CA ASP A 147 2.41 -4.66 9.54
C ASP A 147 2.61 -5.97 8.74
N TRP A 148 3.55 -5.91 7.80
CA TRP A 148 4.25 -7.01 7.10
C TRP A 148 3.48 -8.06 6.28
N PHE A 149 2.16 -8.20 6.34
CA PHE A 149 1.40 -9.12 5.45
C PHE A 149 -0.11 -8.81 5.45
N VAL A 150 -0.55 -7.78 4.70
CA VAL A 150 -2.00 -7.62 4.40
C VAL A 150 -2.15 -7.37 2.92
N GLU A 151 -2.80 -8.32 2.24
CA GLU A 151 -3.03 -8.33 0.78
C GLU A 151 -3.98 -7.20 0.33
N ASP A 152 -4.77 -6.64 1.26
CA ASP A 152 -5.71 -5.56 1.00
C ASP A 152 -5.26 -4.27 1.71
N LEU A 153 -4.99 -3.22 0.93
CA LEU A 153 -4.77 -1.87 1.44
C LEU A 153 -6.09 -1.27 1.96
N ASN A 154 -6.47 -1.57 3.19
CA ASN A 154 -7.49 -0.80 3.93
C ASN A 154 -6.97 0.58 4.40
N ALA A 155 -5.95 1.10 3.71
CA ALA A 155 -5.38 2.42 3.92
C ALA A 155 -6.23 3.48 3.19
N VAL A 156 -7.53 3.50 3.49
CA VAL A 156 -8.53 4.39 2.83
C VAL A 156 -8.06 5.84 2.87
N PHE A 157 -7.36 6.24 3.93
CA PHE A 157 -6.91 7.62 4.14
C PHE A 157 -5.46 7.91 3.70
N TYR A 158 -4.77 6.96 3.06
CA TYR A 158 -3.41 7.17 2.54
C TYR A 158 -3.30 8.39 1.61
N LEU A 159 -4.31 8.61 0.75
CA LEU A 159 -4.33 9.70 -0.23
C LEU A 159 -4.93 11.01 0.31
N LEU A 160 -5.34 11.10 1.58
CA LEU A 160 -5.86 12.36 2.15
C LEU A 160 -4.86 13.52 2.04
N LYS A 161 -3.56 13.21 2.01
CA LYS A 161 -2.49 14.20 1.83
C LYS A 161 -2.59 14.99 0.52
N ASN A 162 -3.19 14.39 -0.51
CA ASN A 162 -3.36 14.96 -1.85
C ASN A 162 -4.62 15.83 -1.96
N LEU A 163 -5.42 15.93 -0.89
CA LEU A 163 -6.55 16.86 -0.85
C LEU A 163 -6.08 18.28 -0.51
N GLU A 164 -6.83 19.23 -1.03
CA GLU A 164 -6.62 20.66 -1.00
C GLU A 164 -7.93 21.39 -0.70
N ALA A 165 -7.83 22.62 -0.18
CA ALA A 165 -9.01 23.41 0.12
C ALA A 165 -9.88 23.59 -1.14
N GLY A 166 -11.19 23.38 -1.00
CA GLY A 166 -12.15 23.38 -2.10
C GLY A 166 -12.54 21.99 -2.61
N ASP A 167 -11.80 20.93 -2.26
CA ASP A 167 -12.14 19.57 -2.67
C ASP A 167 -13.44 19.07 -2.02
N GLU A 168 -14.24 18.35 -2.79
CA GLU A 168 -15.52 17.79 -2.34
C GLU A 168 -15.34 16.45 -1.61
N ILE A 169 -16.08 16.31 -0.50
CA ILE A 169 -16.21 15.09 0.28
C ILE A 169 -17.70 14.79 0.43
N GLU A 170 -18.12 13.62 -0.02
CA GLU A 170 -19.50 13.18 0.06
C GLU A 170 -19.66 12.09 1.12
N MET A 171 -20.74 12.20 1.88
CA MET A 171 -21.08 11.23 2.91
C MET A 171 -22.52 10.79 2.74
N TYR A 172 -22.74 9.48 2.68
CA TYR A 172 -24.06 8.89 2.55
C TYR A 172 -24.45 8.28 3.88
N TYR A 173 -25.62 8.63 4.40
CA TYR A 173 -26.11 8.11 5.67
C TYR A 173 -27.62 8.05 5.69
N ARG A 174 -28.19 6.86 5.97
CA ARG A 174 -29.64 6.61 6.03
C ARG A 174 -30.38 7.13 4.79
N GLY A 175 -29.81 6.91 3.62
CA GLY A 175 -30.39 7.31 2.34
C GLY A 175 -30.34 8.81 2.04
N LYS A 176 -29.58 9.59 2.80
CA LYS A 176 -29.32 11.01 2.54
C LYS A 176 -27.85 11.24 2.23
N GLN A 177 -27.58 12.15 1.29
CA GLN A 177 -26.24 12.62 0.97
C GLN A 177 -25.95 13.92 1.73
N TYR A 178 -24.76 13.99 2.31
CA TYR A 178 -24.20 15.14 2.98
C TYR A 178 -22.90 15.52 2.28
N THR A 179 -22.87 16.68 1.65
CA THR A 179 -21.69 17.18 0.93
C THR A 179 -20.93 18.15 1.81
N TYR A 180 -19.61 17.97 1.88
CA TYR A 180 -18.67 18.81 2.59
C TYR A 180 -17.60 19.32 1.62
N ILE A 181 -17.08 20.52 1.87
CA ILE A 181 -15.98 21.12 1.15
C ILE A 181 -14.79 21.22 2.10
N LEU A 182 -13.64 20.70 1.69
CA LEU A 182 -12.42 20.77 2.47
C LEU A 182 -12.02 22.23 2.68
N ARG A 183 -11.81 22.64 3.94
CA ARG A 183 -11.39 24.00 4.30
C ARG A 183 -9.88 24.06 4.54
N GLU A 184 -9.35 23.16 5.36
CA GLU A 184 -7.92 23.15 5.70
C GLU A 184 -7.43 21.76 6.12
N LYS A 185 -6.10 21.59 6.11
CA LYS A 185 -5.41 20.43 6.69
C LYS A 185 -4.37 20.87 7.71
N ARG A 186 -4.19 20.07 8.78
CA ARG A 186 -3.22 20.33 9.85
C ARG A 186 -2.50 19.06 10.25
N VAL A 187 -1.20 19.18 10.54
CA VAL A 187 -0.42 18.13 11.18
C VAL A 187 -0.28 18.48 12.65
N VAL A 188 -0.66 17.55 13.53
CA VAL A 188 -0.68 17.75 14.98
C VAL A 188 -0.07 16.58 15.71
N LYS A 189 0.35 16.78 16.97
CA LYS A 189 0.80 15.68 17.80
C LYS A 189 -0.37 14.77 18.20
N PRO A 190 -0.16 13.47 18.44
CA PRO A 190 -1.22 12.54 18.86
C PRO A 190 -1.92 12.95 20.17
N SER A 191 -1.23 13.71 21.02
CA SER A 191 -1.77 14.23 22.29
C SER A 191 -2.66 15.47 22.11
N GLU A 192 -2.71 16.10 20.93
CA GLU A 192 -3.49 17.31 20.66
C GLU A 192 -4.95 16.99 20.34
N ILE A 193 -5.64 16.41 21.33
CA ILE A 193 -7.05 15.99 21.21
C ILE A 193 -8.05 17.15 21.17
N SER A 194 -7.62 18.38 21.48
CA SER A 194 -8.49 19.57 21.51
C SER A 194 -9.16 19.84 20.16
N TYR A 195 -8.52 19.47 19.05
CA TYR A 195 -9.09 19.57 17.71
C TYR A 195 -10.19 18.56 17.42
N LEU A 196 -10.23 17.46 18.18
CA LEU A 196 -11.18 16.36 17.99
C LEU A 196 -12.42 16.49 18.87
N VAL A 197 -12.50 17.57 19.66
CA VAL A 197 -13.67 17.85 20.50
C VAL A 197 -14.84 18.23 19.60
N PRO A 198 -15.90 17.41 19.53
CA PRO A 198 -17.03 17.67 18.65
C PRO A 198 -17.75 18.95 19.07
N GLN A 199 -18.05 19.81 18.10
CA GLN A 199 -18.71 21.08 18.36
C GLN A 199 -20.21 20.94 18.07
N SER A 200 -21.04 21.09 19.11
CA SER A 200 -22.50 21.20 18.95
C SER A 200 -22.86 22.50 18.24
N GLY A 201 -23.90 22.48 17.39
CA GLY A 201 -24.35 23.64 16.61
C GLY A 201 -23.43 24.03 15.45
N LYS A 202 -22.36 23.26 15.22
CA LYS A 202 -21.45 23.43 14.09
C LYS A 202 -21.34 22.13 13.30
N LYS A 203 -22.20 22.01 12.28
CA LYS A 203 -22.09 20.97 11.26
C LYS A 203 -20.74 21.12 10.56
N SER A 204 -19.85 20.15 10.76
CA SER A 204 -18.54 20.08 10.11
C SER A 204 -18.07 18.63 10.11
N LEU A 205 -17.01 18.35 9.35
CA LEU A 205 -16.41 17.04 9.23
C LEU A 205 -14.93 17.11 9.54
N ILE A 206 -14.45 16.20 10.37
CA ILE A 206 -13.04 15.98 10.64
C ILE A 206 -12.66 14.59 10.11
N LEU A 207 -11.65 14.52 9.26
CA LEU A 207 -11.00 13.27 8.87
C LEU A 207 -9.61 13.20 9.53
N GLN A 208 -9.29 12.09 10.19
CA GLN A 208 -7.97 11.87 10.79
C GLN A 208 -7.30 10.62 10.21
N THR A 209 -6.00 10.75 9.94
CA THR A 209 -5.12 9.61 9.73
C THR A 209 -3.75 9.78 10.41
N CYS A 210 -2.95 8.71 10.48
CA CYS A 210 -1.59 8.77 11.04
C CYS A 210 -0.62 9.44 10.07
N TRP A 211 0.38 10.17 10.60
CA TRP A 211 1.33 10.92 9.79
C TRP A 211 2.76 10.81 10.32
N PRO A 212 3.78 10.80 9.44
CA PRO A 212 3.72 10.47 8.01
C PRO A 212 3.14 9.06 7.75
N PRO A 213 2.78 8.70 6.49
CA PRO A 213 2.35 7.34 6.18
C PRO A 213 3.40 6.32 6.65
N GLY A 214 2.97 5.32 7.43
CA GLY A 214 3.87 4.33 8.06
C GLY A 214 4.41 4.72 9.43
N SER A 215 3.96 5.85 9.97
CA SER A 215 4.34 6.33 11.29
C SER A 215 3.10 6.69 12.10
N VAL A 216 3.20 6.53 13.42
CA VAL A 216 2.20 6.99 14.39
C VAL A 216 2.63 8.26 15.12
N ALA A 217 3.74 8.88 14.68
CA ALA A 217 4.35 10.03 15.35
C ALA A 217 3.43 11.25 15.41
N GLU A 218 2.66 11.48 14.36
CA GLU A 218 1.76 12.63 14.22
C GLU A 218 0.40 12.19 13.67
N ARG A 219 -0.53 13.14 13.59
CA ARG A 219 -1.83 12.98 12.96
C ARG A 219 -2.01 14.03 11.88
N LEU A 220 -2.50 13.60 10.72
CA LEU A 220 -3.01 14.49 9.68
C LEU A 220 -4.51 14.64 9.88
N LEU A 221 -4.94 15.88 10.15
CA LEU A 221 -6.34 16.27 10.31
C LEU A 221 -6.79 17.08 9.10
N LEU A 222 -7.95 16.75 8.55
CA LEU A 222 -8.63 17.51 7.51
C LEU A 222 -9.94 18.03 8.08
N PHE A 223 -10.19 19.32 7.91
CA PHE A 223 -11.41 19.97 8.39
C PHE A 223 -12.22 20.43 7.19
N ALA A 224 -13.45 19.94 7.09
CA ALA A 224 -14.37 20.27 6.01
C ALA A 224 -15.67 20.85 6.58
N ASP A 225 -16.24 21.82 5.86
CA ASP A 225 -17.49 22.46 6.22
C ASP A 225 -18.59 22.01 5.25
N PRO A 226 -19.87 21.96 5.66
CA PRO A 226 -20.96 21.59 4.77
C PRO A 226 -20.95 22.48 3.54
N ALA A 227 -21.13 21.88 2.36
CA ALA A 227 -21.40 22.65 1.17
C ALA A 227 -22.61 23.55 1.45
N SER A 228 -22.47 24.85 1.17
CA SER A 228 -23.59 25.77 1.29
C SER A 228 -24.78 25.18 0.53
N PRO A 229 -26.00 25.12 1.11
CA PRO A 229 -27.15 24.67 0.37
C PRO A 229 -27.22 25.53 -0.89
N ALA A 230 -27.11 24.88 -2.06
CA ALA A 230 -27.28 25.54 -3.35
C ALA A 230 -28.50 26.44 -3.23
N GLY A 231 -28.29 27.74 -3.41
CA GLY A 231 -29.20 28.77 -2.92
C GLY A 231 -30.64 28.45 -3.29
N ARG A 232 -31.52 28.45 -2.30
CA ARG A 232 -32.94 28.76 -2.54
C ARG A 232 -32.96 30.16 -3.15
N ARG A 233 -32.93 30.24 -4.48
CA ARG A 233 -33.37 31.40 -5.25
C ARG A 233 -34.66 31.01 -5.95
#